data_AF-A0A961T6T0-F1
#
_entry.id   AF-A0A961T6T0-F1
#
_cell.length_a   1.000
_cell.length_b   1.000
_cell.length_c   1.000
_cell.angle_alpha   90.00
_cell.angle_beta   90.00
_cell.angle_gamma   90.00
#
_symmetry.space_group_name_H-M   'P 1'
#
loop_
_entity.id
_entity.type
_entity.pdbx_description
1 polymer ?
#
loop_
_entity_poly.entity_id
_entity_poly.type
_entity_poly.pdbx_seq_one_letter_code
_entity_poly.pdbx_strand_id
1 'polypeptide(L)'
;VDDPFQARLVGALKEEFITGNAWFRTPWIKQVEKVQQWQPYSPELGIAPTDDQEMVMQATKEFGLEPKWMLVDTEKTVFDAPNFQHRSIFQVLPDPKKKRVSDLGWIIDEEHMTMDQIMQMVNSEPQEFKNIEKLRKLEEAKDQVEVSGESVDYEAALADIFDAEDFTNKDDTQHQFKVSTMVEKDKLVMVINEKLTIREGINPNGDGKLGYGLMKDISIPHQLFAWGEPDPIKKLEDGMSDQFNMRNDDVFYDLMRMWQVDPTALVEGVSFIPEPGAIIEMKPNAPANAIKQLDSKPVAASAYREYTEWESVIQGTSGVTDYATGASEPGMNPTLGGVEKLQAAANNRFQLKLNLFENLGLTAIGTQYIQRNIRYYDSETPVKTRQGKMIIKPESIRRLQGPIRFRVTAGSTEAQNYDKDWARWKAVADMAGDPSNPIFANLRPESYDAIAKGILDALRVPNAEELVVRAQTQPGSVDPTTGQPRTPVANLNPDGSIMAQEQLEALAGGAGGQQNVEQNTQPLSADNPTPQTFG
;
A
#
# COMPACT_ATOMS: atom_id res chain seq x y z
N VAL A 1 8.79 18.10 2.31
CA VAL A 1 9.13 16.90 1.47
C VAL A 1 9.68 15.78 2.36
N ASP A 2 9.69 16.01 3.66
CA ASP A 2 10.58 15.41 4.63
C ASP A 2 10.09 14.02 5.05
N ASP A 3 8.79 13.77 4.88
CA ASP A 3 8.23 12.44 5.07
C ASP A 3 8.65 11.50 3.93
N PRO A 4 9.26 10.36 4.25
CA PRO A 4 9.61 9.37 3.25
C PRO A 4 8.34 8.92 2.51
N PHE A 5 8.49 8.58 1.22
CA PHE A 5 7.39 8.11 0.38
C PHE A 5 6.59 6.99 1.07
N GLN A 6 7.28 6.09 1.77
CA GLN A 6 6.66 5.01 2.53
C GLN A 6 5.73 5.50 3.64
N ALA A 7 6.10 6.54 4.41
CA ALA A 7 5.25 7.05 5.48
C ALA A 7 3.94 7.63 4.93
N ARG A 8 4.03 8.37 3.82
CA ARG A 8 2.85 8.93 3.13
C ARG A 8 1.96 7.85 2.52
N LEU A 9 2.57 6.80 1.97
CA LEU A 9 1.83 5.65 1.46
C LEU A 9 1.14 4.88 2.59
N VAL A 10 1.78 4.73 3.74
CA VAL A 10 1.17 4.12 4.93
C VAL A 10 0.00 4.96 5.44
N GLY A 11 0.11 6.29 5.42
CA GLY A 11 -1.01 7.19 5.72
C GLY A 11 -2.20 6.96 4.79
N ALA A 12 -1.95 6.91 3.48
CA ALA A 12 -2.99 6.62 2.49
C ALA A 12 -3.63 5.24 2.67
N LEU A 13 -2.82 4.20 2.89
CA LEU A 13 -3.30 2.84 3.14
C LEU A 13 -4.16 2.76 4.40
N LYS A 14 -3.75 3.45 5.47
CA LYS A 14 -4.53 3.50 6.71
C LYS A 14 -5.89 4.13 6.47
N GLU A 15 -5.96 5.24 5.73
CA GLU A 15 -7.23 5.88 5.40
C GLU A 15 -8.08 5.04 4.45
N GLU A 16 -7.46 4.37 3.48
CA GLU A 16 -8.12 3.42 2.58
C GLU A 16 -8.78 2.29 3.36
N PHE A 17 -8.11 1.68 4.33
CA PHE A 17 -8.70 0.59 5.12
C PHE A 17 -9.80 1.07 6.08
N ILE A 18 -9.65 2.24 6.69
CA ILE A 18 -10.63 2.77 7.65
C ILE A 18 -11.88 3.28 6.94
N THR A 19 -11.72 4.08 5.88
CA THR A 19 -12.83 4.78 5.22
C THR A 19 -13.24 4.15 3.89
N GLY A 20 -12.50 3.14 3.43
CA GLY A 20 -12.66 2.50 2.13
C GLY A 20 -12.00 3.24 0.98
N ASN A 21 -11.51 4.46 1.21
CA ASN A 21 -11.13 5.39 0.17
C ASN A 21 -9.87 6.15 0.57
N ALA A 22 -8.93 6.31 -0.35
CA ALA A 22 -7.82 7.24 -0.16
C ALA A 22 -7.60 8.05 -1.43
N TRP A 23 -7.69 9.37 -1.29
CA TRP A 23 -7.36 10.28 -2.38
C TRP A 23 -5.87 10.58 -2.37
N PHE A 24 -5.33 10.76 -3.57
CA PHE A 24 -3.95 11.17 -3.70
C PHE A 24 -3.76 11.99 -4.97
N ARG A 25 -2.67 12.74 -4.98
CA ARG A 25 -2.15 13.47 -6.12
C ARG A 25 -0.64 13.35 -6.15
N THR A 26 -0.04 13.45 -7.33
CA THR A 26 1.42 13.52 -7.47
C THR A 26 1.81 14.84 -8.14
N PRO A 27 1.86 15.96 -7.40
CA PRO A 27 2.39 17.20 -7.94
C PRO A 27 3.87 17.08 -8.25
N TRP A 28 4.34 17.90 -9.19
CA TRP A 28 5.76 18.17 -9.33
C TRP A 28 6.15 19.19 -8.27
N ILE A 29 7.17 18.89 -7.47
CA ILE A 29 7.66 19.82 -6.44
C ILE A 29 9.11 20.15 -6.75
N LYS A 30 9.39 21.45 -6.85
CA LYS A 30 10.73 22.00 -6.94
C LYS A 30 11.06 22.72 -5.65
N GLN A 31 11.99 22.16 -4.88
CA GLN A 31 12.49 22.75 -3.63
C GLN A 31 13.88 23.32 -3.89
N VAL A 32 14.01 24.62 -3.66
CA VAL A 32 15.27 25.36 -3.76
C VAL A 32 15.70 25.72 -2.35
N GLU A 33 16.93 25.40 -1.99
CA GLU A 33 17.52 25.78 -0.71
C GLU A 33 18.77 26.60 -0.94
N LYS A 34 19.04 27.52 -0.01
CA LYS A 34 20.29 28.28 0.01
C LYS A 34 21.37 27.38 0.60
N VAL A 35 22.29 26.95 -0.25
CA VAL A 35 23.43 26.11 0.14
C VAL A 35 24.70 26.94 0.02
N GLN A 36 25.54 26.87 1.06
CA GLN A 36 26.87 27.45 1.02
C GLN A 36 27.78 26.57 0.18
N GLN A 37 28.17 27.05 -1.00
CA GLN A 37 29.06 26.33 -1.90
C GLN A 37 30.32 27.16 -2.15
N TRP A 38 31.47 26.48 -2.22
CA TRP A 38 32.71 27.10 -2.69
C TRP A 38 32.61 27.30 -4.20
N GLN A 39 32.62 28.57 -4.62
CA GLN A 39 32.63 28.96 -6.02
C GLN A 39 34.01 29.54 -6.40
N PRO A 40 34.55 29.15 -7.56
CA PRO A 40 35.78 29.75 -8.07
C PRO A 40 35.48 31.16 -8.60
N TYR A 41 36.39 32.09 -8.35
CA TYR A 41 36.34 33.46 -8.84
C TYR A 41 37.75 33.95 -9.19
N SER A 42 37.83 34.94 -10.06
CA SER A 42 39.11 35.57 -10.42
C SER A 42 38.96 37.09 -10.42
N PRO A 43 39.43 37.77 -9.35
CA PRO A 43 39.43 39.23 -9.30
C PRO A 43 40.24 39.85 -10.45
N GLU A 44 41.31 39.16 -10.86
CA GLU A 44 42.27 39.62 -11.86
C GLU A 44 41.69 39.59 -13.27
N LEU A 45 40.75 38.68 -13.53
CA LEU A 45 39.97 38.61 -14.77
C LEU A 45 38.63 39.34 -14.67
N GLY A 46 38.29 39.90 -13.51
CA GLY A 46 36.99 40.52 -13.25
C GLY A 46 35.81 39.52 -13.25
N ILE A 47 36.09 38.24 -13.05
CA ILE A 47 35.07 37.17 -13.06
C ILE A 47 34.53 37.02 -11.63
N ALA A 48 33.24 37.35 -11.47
CA ALA A 48 32.50 37.15 -10.23
C ALA A 48 32.33 35.65 -9.91
N PRO A 49 32.10 35.27 -8.63
CA PRO A 49 31.78 33.90 -8.28
C PRO A 49 30.60 33.37 -9.10
N THR A 50 30.77 32.19 -9.68
CA THR A 50 29.75 31.58 -10.55
C THR A 50 29.69 30.07 -10.34
N ASP A 51 28.53 29.49 -10.64
CA ASP A 51 28.31 28.04 -10.60
C ASP A 51 28.99 27.28 -11.73
N ASP A 52 29.33 27.97 -12.83
CA ASP A 52 30.05 27.39 -13.96
C ASP A 52 31.56 27.31 -13.66
N GLN A 53 31.92 26.32 -12.85
CA GLN A 53 33.30 26.08 -12.43
C GLN A 53 34.23 25.86 -13.63
N GLU A 54 33.74 25.21 -14.69
CA GLU A 54 34.54 24.90 -15.87
C GLU A 54 34.94 26.18 -16.61
N MET A 55 34.01 27.13 -16.76
CA MET A 55 34.30 28.42 -17.39
C MET A 55 35.41 29.18 -16.65
N VAL A 56 35.34 29.27 -15.31
CA VAL A 56 36.34 30.00 -14.51
C VAL A 56 37.69 29.29 -14.53
N MET A 57 37.70 27.96 -14.42
CA MET A 57 38.91 27.15 -14.45
C MET A 57 39.59 27.21 -15.83
N GLN A 58 38.81 27.22 -16.91
CA GLN A 58 39.35 27.33 -18.26
C GLN A 58 39.90 28.73 -18.52
N ALA A 59 39.17 29.78 -18.15
CA ALA A 59 39.63 31.17 -18.29
C ALA A 59 40.91 31.43 -17.49
N THR A 60 40.97 31.02 -16.22
CA THR A 60 42.17 31.18 -15.40
C THR A 60 43.37 30.41 -15.96
N LYS A 61 43.16 29.19 -16.48
CA LYS A 61 44.21 28.41 -17.14
C LYS A 61 44.74 29.06 -18.43
N GLU A 62 43.89 29.68 -19.23
CA GLU A 62 44.30 30.40 -20.46
C GLU A 62 45.22 31.59 -20.14
N PHE A 63 45.01 32.26 -19.01
CA PHE A 63 45.83 33.40 -18.57
C PHE A 63 46.97 33.02 -17.59
N GLY A 64 47.14 31.72 -17.29
CA GLY A 64 48.17 31.24 -16.35
C GLY A 64 47.95 31.69 -14.91
N LEU A 65 46.70 32.01 -14.54
CA LEU A 65 46.30 32.46 -13.22
C LEU A 65 45.73 31.31 -12.41
N GLU A 66 45.84 31.38 -11.08
CA GLU A 66 45.20 30.42 -10.18
C GLU A 66 43.81 30.93 -9.75
N PRO A 67 42.75 30.11 -9.86
CA PRO A 67 41.42 30.49 -9.40
C PRO A 67 41.38 30.58 -7.87
N LYS A 68 40.79 31.66 -7.36
CA LYS A 68 40.51 31.83 -5.93
C LYS A 68 39.14 31.25 -5.61
N TRP A 69 38.92 30.85 -4.37
CA TRP A 69 37.66 30.24 -3.92
C TRP A 69 36.99 31.10 -2.87
N MET A 70 35.69 31.34 -3.01
CA MET A 70 34.88 32.07 -2.05
C MET A 70 33.64 31.23 -1.69
N LEU A 71 33.24 31.28 -0.42
CA LEU A 71 32.00 30.68 0.02
C LEU A 71 30.84 31.64 -0.30
N VAL A 72 29.90 31.21 -1.13
CA VAL A 72 28.76 32.02 -1.57
C VAL A 72 27.47 31.26 -1.27
N ASP A 73 26.49 31.97 -0.71
CA ASP A 73 25.13 31.46 -0.55
C ASP A 73 24.48 31.35 -1.93
N THR A 74 24.32 30.13 -2.42
CA THR A 74 23.77 29.87 -3.76
C THR A 74 22.46 29.12 -3.63
N GLU A 75 21.46 29.52 -4.42
CA GLU A 75 20.18 28.84 -4.50
C GLU A 75 20.32 27.58 -5.34
N LYS A 76 20.36 26.42 -4.68
CA LYS A 76 20.47 25.12 -5.34
C LYS A 76 19.14 24.39 -5.28
N THR A 77 18.73 23.81 -6.39
CA THR A 77 17.56 22.94 -6.42
C THR A 77 17.93 21.62 -5.73
N VAL A 78 17.39 21.38 -4.54
CA VAL A 78 17.64 20.18 -3.73
C VAL A 78 16.73 19.04 -4.15
N PHE A 79 15.49 19.37 -4.52
CA PHE A 79 14.48 18.40 -4.93
C PHE A 79 13.76 18.91 -6.19
N ASP A 80 13.72 18.09 -7.23
CA ASP A 80 13.05 18.40 -8.50
C ASP A 80 12.47 17.10 -9.08
N ALA A 81 11.34 16.68 -8.53
CA ALA A 81 10.75 15.39 -8.85
C ALA A 81 9.24 15.34 -8.54
N PRO A 82 8.49 14.41 -9.16
CA PRO A 82 7.11 14.16 -8.78
C PRO A 82 7.06 13.56 -7.37
N ASN A 83 6.11 14.06 -6.57
CA ASN A 83 6.03 13.70 -5.17
C ASN A 83 4.61 13.26 -4.79
N PHE A 84 4.46 12.06 -4.26
CA PHE A 84 3.17 11.52 -3.83
C PHE A 84 2.61 12.24 -2.60
N GLN A 85 1.44 12.84 -2.72
CA GLN A 85 0.73 13.46 -1.62
C GLN A 85 -0.60 12.75 -1.40
N HIS A 86 -0.73 12.18 -0.22
CA HIS A 86 -2.00 11.69 0.29
C HIS A 86 -2.91 12.87 0.63
N ARG A 87 -4.20 12.75 0.32
CA ARG A 87 -5.25 13.71 0.67
C ARG A 87 -6.37 13.00 1.38
N SER A 88 -6.81 13.56 2.49
CA SER A 88 -7.90 12.96 3.23
C SER A 88 -9.22 13.07 2.46
N ILE A 89 -10.04 12.03 2.54
CA ILE A 89 -11.39 11.98 1.98
C ILE A 89 -12.28 13.12 2.50
N PHE A 90 -12.05 13.58 3.73
CA PHE A 90 -12.82 14.66 4.33
C PHE A 90 -12.49 16.04 3.75
N GLN A 91 -11.34 16.16 3.09
CA GLN A 91 -10.83 17.39 2.48
C GLN A 91 -11.05 17.44 0.97
N VAL A 92 -11.46 16.32 0.37
CA VAL A 92 -11.62 16.19 -1.08
C VAL A 92 -13.08 16.10 -1.43
N LEU A 93 -13.58 17.09 -2.17
CA LEU A 93 -14.95 17.18 -2.64
C LEU A 93 -14.99 16.92 -4.16
N PRO A 94 -15.27 15.68 -4.59
CA PRO A 94 -15.39 15.35 -6.01
C PRO A 94 -16.77 15.76 -6.58
N ASP A 95 -16.86 15.89 -7.90
CA ASP A 95 -18.14 16.10 -8.61
C ASP A 95 -19.18 15.01 -8.23
N PRO A 96 -20.29 15.37 -7.58
CA PRO A 96 -21.27 14.41 -7.05
C PRO A 96 -22.02 13.65 -8.13
N LYS A 97 -22.02 14.13 -9.39
CA LYS A 97 -22.76 13.49 -10.49
C LYS A 97 -22.01 12.31 -11.09
N LYS A 98 -20.71 12.19 -10.82
CA LYS A 98 -19.81 11.28 -11.50
C LYS A 98 -19.44 10.12 -10.59
N LYS A 99 -19.27 8.95 -11.21
CA LYS A 99 -19.10 7.67 -10.50
C LYS A 99 -17.69 7.10 -10.65
N ARG A 100 -16.84 7.72 -11.47
CA ARG A 100 -15.49 7.30 -11.80
C ARG A 100 -14.56 8.51 -11.76
N VAL A 101 -13.34 8.30 -11.27
CA VAL A 101 -12.31 9.35 -11.19
C VAL A 101 -11.98 9.93 -12.57
N SER A 102 -11.92 9.09 -13.60
CA SER A 102 -11.64 9.51 -14.98
C SER A 102 -12.69 10.46 -15.57
N ASP A 103 -13.92 10.39 -15.05
CA ASP A 103 -15.09 11.06 -15.62
C ASP A 103 -15.48 12.31 -14.84
N LEU A 104 -14.77 12.59 -13.74
CA LEU A 104 -14.94 13.79 -12.93
C LEU A 104 -14.76 15.04 -13.80
N GLY A 105 -15.70 15.99 -13.68
CA GLY A 105 -15.56 17.31 -14.31
C GLY A 105 -14.58 18.19 -13.53
N TRP A 106 -14.69 18.13 -12.21
CA TRP A 106 -13.91 18.93 -11.27
C TRP A 106 -13.71 18.18 -9.95
N ILE A 107 -12.76 18.65 -9.17
CA ILE A 107 -12.50 18.24 -7.78
C ILE A 107 -12.07 19.46 -6.98
N ILE A 108 -12.54 19.59 -5.75
CA ILE A 108 -12.09 20.63 -4.82
C ILE A 108 -11.27 19.94 -3.73
N ASP A 109 -10.06 20.42 -3.52
CA ASP A 109 -9.10 19.98 -2.50
C ASP A 109 -8.96 21.09 -1.46
N GLU A 110 -9.44 20.86 -0.24
CA GLU A 110 -9.43 21.82 0.86
C GLU A 110 -8.25 21.54 1.79
N GLU A 111 -7.41 22.54 2.02
CA GLU A 111 -6.24 22.45 2.89
C GLU A 111 -6.23 23.60 3.90
N HIS A 112 -5.86 23.30 5.14
CA HIS A 112 -5.64 24.32 6.15
C HIS A 112 -4.16 24.68 6.14
N MET A 113 -3.85 25.93 5.81
CA MET A 113 -2.48 26.44 5.68
C MET A 113 -2.25 27.65 6.57
N THR A 114 -1.04 27.78 7.12
CA THR A 114 -0.64 29.02 7.80
C THR A 114 -0.35 30.12 6.79
N MET A 115 -0.39 31.38 7.23
CA MET A 115 -0.07 32.52 6.36
C MET A 115 1.31 32.38 5.71
N ASP A 116 2.29 31.95 6.50
CA ASP A 116 3.68 31.79 6.07
C ASP A 116 3.80 30.76 4.93
N GLN A 117 3.03 29.66 5.00
CA GLN A 117 2.97 28.65 3.93
C GLN A 117 2.33 29.20 2.66
N ILE A 118 1.26 30.00 2.79
CA ILE A 118 0.60 30.65 1.66
C ILE A 118 1.56 31.64 1.00
N MET A 119 2.25 32.45 1.79
CA MET A 119 3.23 33.42 1.28
C MET A 119 4.45 32.72 0.66
N GLN A 120 4.90 31.59 1.21
CA GLN A 120 5.94 30.77 0.59
C GLN A 120 5.51 30.25 -0.80
N MET A 121 4.25 29.79 -0.94
CA MET A 121 3.70 29.40 -2.24
C MET A 121 3.65 30.58 -3.21
N VAL A 122 3.13 31.73 -2.77
CA VAL A 122 3.02 32.94 -3.61
C VAL A 122 4.40 33.46 -4.04
N ASN A 123 5.37 33.47 -3.13
CA ASN A 123 6.73 33.95 -3.41
C ASN A 123 7.50 33.01 -4.36
N SER A 124 7.15 31.73 -4.41
CA SER A 124 7.79 30.78 -5.33
C SER A 124 7.40 31.01 -6.81
N GLU A 125 6.15 31.39 -7.08
CA GLU A 125 5.62 31.62 -8.44
C GLU A 125 4.76 32.90 -8.51
N PRO A 126 5.31 34.10 -8.24
CA PRO A 126 4.52 35.32 -8.05
C PRO A 126 3.74 35.76 -9.30
N GLN A 127 4.11 35.28 -10.49
CA GLN A 127 3.42 35.60 -11.74
C GLN A 127 2.07 34.88 -11.90
N GLU A 128 1.87 33.77 -11.20
CA GLU A 128 0.66 32.95 -11.35
C GLU A 128 -0.44 33.34 -10.35
N PHE A 129 -0.10 34.13 -9.32
CA PHE A 129 -1.02 34.54 -8.28
C PHE A 129 -1.58 35.96 -8.53
N LYS A 130 -2.88 36.12 -8.27
CA LYS A 130 -3.62 37.38 -8.28
C LYS A 130 -3.87 37.83 -6.84
N ASN A 131 -4.17 39.12 -6.64
CA ASN A 131 -4.52 39.69 -5.33
C ASN A 131 -3.43 39.57 -4.23
N ILE A 132 -2.16 39.47 -4.63
CA ILE A 132 -1.00 39.36 -3.71
C ILE A 132 -0.95 40.54 -2.72
N GLU A 133 -1.36 41.73 -3.15
CA GLU A 133 -1.39 42.92 -2.29
C GLU A 133 -2.34 42.77 -1.09
N LYS A 134 -3.48 42.08 -1.27
CA LYS A 134 -4.41 41.82 -0.16
C LYS A 134 -3.82 40.80 0.82
N LEU A 135 -3.04 39.84 0.33
CA LEU A 135 -2.33 38.87 1.18
C LEU A 135 -1.20 39.54 1.97
N ARG A 136 -0.39 40.37 1.33
CA ARG A 136 0.68 41.11 2.03
C ARG A 136 0.13 42.03 3.12
N LYS A 137 -1.01 42.69 2.87
CA LYS A 137 -1.70 43.47 3.92
C LYS A 137 -2.12 42.63 5.12
N LEU A 138 -2.56 41.38 4.89
CA LEU A 138 -2.91 40.45 5.97
C LEU A 138 -1.67 39.96 6.74
N GLU A 139 -0.54 39.77 6.05
CA GLU A 139 0.75 39.40 6.66
C GLU A 139 1.28 40.55 7.54
N GLU A 140 1.30 41.77 7.02
CA GLU A 140 1.69 42.96 7.76
C GLU A 140 0.80 43.21 8.99
N ALA A 141 -0.51 42.96 8.87
CA ALA A 141 -1.44 43.06 9.99
C ALA A 141 -1.22 41.96 11.06
N LYS A 142 -0.81 40.74 10.67
CA LYS A 142 -0.45 39.66 11.59
C LYS A 142 0.80 40.03 12.40
N ASP A 143 1.86 40.47 11.70
CA ASP A 143 3.14 40.83 12.33
C ASP A 143 2.98 41.99 13.33
N GLN A 144 2.10 42.96 13.03
CA GLN A 144 1.81 44.07 13.95
C GLN A 144 1.11 43.63 15.23
N VAL A 145 0.23 42.62 15.17
CA VAL A 145 -0.45 42.08 16.36
C VAL A 145 0.52 41.29 17.25
N GLU A 146 1.41 40.48 16.67
CA GLU A 146 2.40 39.71 17.42
C GLU A 146 3.43 40.61 18.14
N VAL A 147 3.76 41.78 17.55
CA VAL A 147 4.75 42.70 18.10
C VAL A 147 4.17 43.69 19.12
N SER A 148 2.93 44.14 18.94
CA SER A 148 2.36 45.24 19.74
C SER A 148 1.52 44.80 20.95
N GLY A 149 1.02 43.55 20.97
CA GLY A 149 0.15 43.06 22.04
C GLY A 149 -1.21 43.77 22.15
N GLU A 150 -1.51 44.73 21.27
CA GLU A 150 -2.83 45.35 21.15
C GLU A 150 -3.64 44.59 20.09
N SER A 151 -4.74 43.99 20.53
CA SER A 151 -5.59 43.07 19.75
C SER A 151 -6.48 43.75 18.71
N VAL A 152 -6.09 44.92 18.17
CA VAL A 152 -6.99 45.78 17.40
C VAL A 152 -6.34 46.22 16.09
N ASP A 153 -6.21 45.29 15.13
CA ASP A 153 -6.20 45.62 13.69
C ASP A 153 -6.29 44.39 12.78
N TYR A 154 -5.78 43.23 13.20
CA TYR A 154 -5.81 42.01 12.38
C TYR A 154 -7.22 41.47 12.13
N GLU A 155 -8.06 41.40 13.18
CA GLU A 155 -9.45 40.95 13.06
C GLU A 155 -10.29 41.92 12.22
N ALA A 156 -10.02 43.23 12.31
CA ALA A 156 -10.66 44.25 11.49
C ALA A 156 -10.24 44.15 10.01
N ALA A 157 -8.96 43.92 9.72
CA ALA A 157 -8.45 43.70 8.37
C ALA A 157 -8.95 42.38 7.75
N LEU A 158 -9.06 41.31 8.55
CA LEU A 158 -9.73 40.07 8.16
C LEU A 158 -11.21 40.32 7.85
N ALA A 159 -11.94 40.99 8.73
CA ALA A 159 -13.36 41.29 8.55
C ALA A 159 -13.63 42.18 7.33
N ASP A 160 -12.76 43.18 7.06
CA ASP A 160 -12.89 44.08 5.90
C ASP A 160 -12.58 43.40 4.56
N ILE A 161 -11.58 42.50 4.52
CA ILE A 161 -11.22 41.77 3.29
C ILE A 161 -12.21 40.64 3.01
N PHE A 162 -12.70 39.98 4.05
CA PHE A 162 -13.55 38.82 3.95
C PHE A 162 -15.02 39.12 4.22
N ASP A 163 -15.49 40.36 4.41
CA ASP A 163 -16.92 40.74 4.53
C ASP A 163 -17.74 39.71 5.36
N ALA A 164 -17.25 39.36 6.55
CA ALA A 164 -17.84 38.36 7.43
C ALA A 164 -17.62 38.72 8.90
N GLU A 165 -18.71 38.68 9.68
CA GLU A 165 -18.72 38.93 11.12
C GLU A 165 -18.22 37.73 11.95
N ASP A 166 -18.06 36.54 11.35
CA ASP A 166 -17.80 35.33 12.13
C ASP A 166 -17.08 34.23 11.33
N PHE A 167 -15.75 34.22 11.37
CA PHE A 167 -14.91 33.07 11.00
C PHE A 167 -13.90 32.78 12.11
N THR A 168 -14.38 32.64 13.34
CA THR A 168 -13.56 32.06 14.40
C THR A 168 -13.59 30.55 14.31
N ASN A 169 -12.82 29.96 13.37
CA ASN A 169 -12.16 28.70 13.70
C ASN A 169 -10.95 29.05 14.56
N LYS A 170 -11.23 29.48 15.80
CA LYS A 170 -10.23 29.79 16.82
C LYS A 170 -9.49 28.51 17.18
N ASP A 171 -8.37 28.28 16.51
CA ASP A 171 -7.20 27.78 17.19
C ASP A 171 -6.34 29.01 17.49
N ASP A 172 -6.41 29.50 18.74
CA ASP A 172 -5.73 30.71 19.23
C ASP A 172 -4.19 30.64 19.08
N THR A 173 -3.63 29.54 18.56
CA THR A 173 -2.18 29.30 18.48
C THR A 173 -1.57 29.35 17.07
N GLN A 174 -2.33 29.21 15.97
CA GLN A 174 -1.72 29.04 14.63
C GLN A 174 -2.35 29.79 13.45
N HIS A 175 -3.42 30.59 13.62
CA HIS A 175 -4.02 31.44 12.56
C HIS A 175 -4.06 30.75 11.16
N GLN A 176 -4.72 29.60 11.07
CA GLN A 176 -4.79 28.82 9.84
C GLN A 176 -5.91 29.31 8.92
N PHE A 177 -5.65 29.32 7.62
CA PHE A 177 -6.59 29.72 6.56
C PHE A 177 -7.07 28.49 5.79
N LYS A 178 -8.35 28.47 5.41
CA LYS A 178 -8.91 27.44 4.53
C LYS A 178 -8.58 27.78 3.09
N VAL A 179 -7.73 26.98 2.45
CA VAL A 179 -7.34 27.09 1.04
C VAL A 179 -8.09 26.04 0.24
N SER A 180 -9.03 26.46 -0.60
CA SER A 180 -9.80 25.58 -1.49
C SER A 180 -9.22 25.63 -2.89
N THR A 181 -8.70 24.50 -3.36
CA THR A 181 -8.12 24.34 -4.70
C THR A 181 -9.09 23.57 -5.58
N MET A 182 -9.77 24.27 -6.48
CA MET A 182 -10.63 23.66 -7.49
C MET A 182 -9.80 23.33 -8.74
N VAL A 183 -9.76 22.04 -9.09
CA VAL A 183 -9.08 21.53 -10.28
C VAL A 183 -10.12 21.03 -11.27
N GLU A 184 -10.09 21.58 -12.48
CA GLU A 184 -10.79 21.10 -13.66
C GLU A 184 -9.78 20.55 -14.68
N LYS A 185 -10.26 19.98 -15.78
CA LYS A 185 -9.37 19.44 -16.82
C LYS A 185 -8.43 20.50 -17.40
N ASP A 186 -8.95 21.70 -17.64
CA ASP A 186 -8.21 22.78 -18.29
C ASP A 186 -7.92 23.97 -17.37
N LYS A 187 -8.56 24.02 -16.19
CA LYS A 187 -8.53 25.17 -15.29
C LYS A 187 -8.10 24.77 -13.88
N LEU A 188 -7.31 25.63 -13.24
CA LEU A 188 -6.98 25.57 -11.81
C LEU A 188 -7.42 26.88 -11.17
N VAL A 189 -8.19 26.80 -10.08
CA VAL A 189 -8.58 27.95 -9.27
C VAL A 189 -8.26 27.69 -7.82
N MET A 190 -7.60 28.63 -7.15
CA MET A 190 -7.36 28.59 -5.72
C MET A 190 -8.05 29.76 -5.04
N VAL A 191 -8.83 29.46 -4.00
CA VAL A 191 -9.61 30.43 -3.22
C VAL A 191 -9.29 30.27 -1.74
N ILE A 192 -9.00 31.37 -1.05
CA ILE A 192 -8.81 31.41 0.40
C ILE A 192 -10.11 31.84 1.07
N ASN A 193 -10.50 31.12 2.13
CA ASN A 193 -11.70 31.33 2.93
C ASN A 193 -12.94 31.59 2.07
N GLU A 194 -13.04 30.87 0.94
CA GLU A 194 -14.18 30.92 0.00
C GLU A 194 -14.46 32.29 -0.65
N LYS A 195 -13.63 33.31 -0.41
CA LYS A 195 -13.86 34.68 -0.88
C LYS A 195 -12.71 35.25 -1.71
N LEU A 196 -11.46 35.02 -1.27
CA LEU A 196 -10.31 35.60 -1.95
C LEU A 196 -9.73 34.62 -2.97
N THR A 197 -9.98 34.85 -4.26
CA THR A 197 -9.32 34.08 -5.32
C THR A 197 -7.88 34.54 -5.47
N ILE A 198 -6.93 33.63 -5.25
CA ILE A 198 -5.49 33.91 -5.28
C ILE A 198 -4.81 33.38 -6.54
N ARG A 199 -5.34 32.36 -7.19
CA ARG A 199 -4.78 31.81 -8.44
C ARG A 199 -5.93 31.43 -9.35
N GLU A 200 -5.81 31.82 -10.61
CA GLU A 200 -6.68 31.37 -11.67
C GLU A 200 -5.82 31.21 -12.92
N GLY A 201 -5.66 29.96 -13.34
CA GLY A 201 -4.76 29.61 -14.43
C GLY A 201 -5.13 28.30 -15.11
N ILE A 202 -4.25 27.86 -15.99
CA ILE A 202 -4.37 26.58 -16.67
C ILE A 202 -4.00 25.47 -15.71
N ASN A 203 -4.66 24.32 -15.81
CA ASN A 203 -4.31 23.15 -15.02
C ASN A 203 -2.82 22.77 -15.23
N PRO A 204 -1.99 22.77 -14.16
CA PRO A 204 -0.56 22.46 -14.25
C PRO A 204 -0.31 21.01 -14.69
N ASN A 205 -1.31 20.13 -14.60
CA ASN A 205 -1.17 18.76 -15.05
C ASN A 205 -1.12 18.66 -16.58
N GLY A 206 -1.99 19.40 -17.29
CA GLY A 206 -2.08 19.58 -18.76
C GLY A 206 -1.94 18.33 -19.62
N ASP A 207 -2.26 17.20 -19.02
CA ASP A 207 -2.57 15.91 -19.64
C ASP A 207 -4.08 15.78 -19.92
N GLY A 208 -4.84 16.86 -19.74
CA GLY A 208 -6.32 16.88 -19.81
C GLY A 208 -6.99 16.06 -18.70
N LYS A 209 -6.23 15.67 -17.66
CA LYS A 209 -6.72 14.94 -16.49
C LYS A 209 -6.64 15.82 -15.25
N LEU A 210 -7.43 15.46 -14.25
CA LEU A 210 -7.44 16.17 -12.98
C LEU A 210 -6.14 15.99 -12.18
N GLY A 211 -5.37 14.93 -12.45
CA GLY A 211 -4.15 14.62 -11.68
C GLY A 211 -4.40 14.07 -10.27
N TYR A 212 -5.64 13.69 -9.97
CA TYR A 212 -6.04 12.99 -8.76
C TYR A 212 -6.29 11.50 -9.04
N GLY A 213 -5.95 10.66 -8.07
CA GLY A 213 -6.28 9.25 -8.04
C GLY A 213 -7.07 8.90 -6.80
N LEU A 214 -7.85 7.82 -6.89
CA LEU A 214 -8.63 7.26 -5.79
C LEU A 214 -8.26 5.79 -5.63
N MET A 215 -7.75 5.44 -4.46
CA MET A 215 -7.62 4.05 -4.02
C MET A 215 -8.94 3.61 -3.39
N LYS A 216 -9.29 2.35 -3.57
CA LYS A 216 -10.56 1.78 -3.11
C LYS A 216 -10.29 0.38 -2.56
N ASP A 217 -10.75 0.14 -1.35
CA ASP A 217 -10.75 -1.22 -0.77
C ASP A 217 -11.94 -2.03 -1.31
N ILE A 218 -13.14 -1.85 -0.76
CA ILE A 218 -14.35 -2.57 -1.20
C ILE A 218 -15.13 -1.74 -2.22
N SER A 219 -14.79 -1.90 -3.51
CA SER A 219 -15.44 -1.12 -4.57
C SER A 219 -16.91 -1.50 -4.78
N ILE A 220 -17.80 -0.52 -4.68
CA ILE A 220 -19.23 -0.70 -4.96
C ILE A 220 -19.54 -0.31 -6.42
N PRO A 221 -20.23 -1.17 -7.19
CA PRO A 221 -20.62 -0.83 -8.54
C PRO A 221 -21.47 0.44 -8.58
N HIS A 222 -21.18 1.31 -9.56
CA HIS A 222 -21.91 2.56 -9.78
C HIS A 222 -21.84 3.60 -8.65
N GLN A 223 -20.87 3.49 -7.74
CA GLN A 223 -20.57 4.50 -6.73
C GLN A 223 -19.11 4.97 -6.83
N LEU A 224 -18.90 6.26 -6.56
CA LEU A 224 -17.55 6.82 -6.54
C LEU A 224 -16.79 6.33 -5.31
N PHE A 225 -17.43 6.31 -4.15
CA PHE A 225 -16.83 5.85 -2.90
C PHE A 225 -16.98 4.35 -2.71
N ALA A 226 -16.05 3.77 -1.97
CA ALA A 226 -16.01 2.39 -1.50
C ALA A 226 -16.35 2.33 0.00
N TRP A 227 -16.59 1.12 0.51
CA TRP A 227 -16.70 0.86 1.94
C TRP A 227 -15.33 0.53 2.54
N GLY A 228 -15.13 0.98 3.78
CA GLY A 228 -14.00 0.57 4.60
C GLY A 228 -14.22 -0.80 5.21
N GLU A 229 -13.14 -1.37 5.75
CA GLU A 229 -13.20 -2.60 6.52
C GLU A 229 -14.04 -2.47 7.81
N PRO A 230 -14.04 -1.35 8.56
CA PRO A 230 -14.86 -1.24 9.75
C PRO A 230 -16.35 -1.01 9.45
N ASP A 231 -16.72 -0.56 8.25
CA ASP A 231 -18.11 -0.24 7.91
C ASP A 231 -19.10 -1.41 8.11
N PRO A 232 -18.81 -2.65 7.66
CA PRO A 232 -19.71 -3.78 7.90
C PRO A 232 -19.81 -4.20 9.38
N ILE A 233 -18.78 -3.94 10.19
CA ILE A 233 -18.74 -4.34 11.62
C ILE A 233 -19.24 -3.24 12.56
N LYS A 234 -19.28 -1.99 12.12
CA LYS A 234 -19.63 -0.84 12.97
C LYS A 234 -20.93 -1.02 13.75
N LYS A 235 -21.98 -1.52 13.11
CA LYS A 235 -23.27 -1.77 13.78
C LYS A 235 -23.20 -2.89 14.83
N LEU A 236 -22.31 -3.86 14.64
CA LEU A 236 -22.06 -4.94 15.59
C LEU A 236 -21.30 -4.39 16.81
N GLU A 237 -20.30 -3.53 16.57
CA GLU A 237 -19.53 -2.85 17.64
C GLU A 237 -20.42 -1.93 18.48
N ASP A 238 -21.30 -1.15 17.84
CA ASP A 238 -22.28 -0.31 18.53
C ASP A 238 -23.20 -1.17 19.42
N GLY A 239 -23.75 -2.25 18.87
CA GLY A 239 -24.61 -3.18 19.63
C GLY A 239 -23.89 -3.88 20.78
N MET A 240 -22.62 -4.26 20.59
CA MET A 240 -21.78 -4.84 21.63
C MET A 240 -21.52 -3.84 22.77
N SER A 241 -21.27 -2.58 22.41
CA SER A 241 -21.04 -1.49 23.38
C SER A 241 -22.30 -1.20 24.19
N ASP A 242 -23.46 -1.14 23.54
CA ASP A 242 -24.76 -0.97 24.21
C ASP A 242 -25.03 -2.12 25.19
N GLN A 243 -24.82 -3.36 24.77
CA GLN A 243 -25.00 -4.53 25.63
C GLN A 243 -24.03 -4.52 26.82
N PHE A 244 -22.78 -4.13 26.60
CA PHE A 244 -21.79 -4.01 27.66
C PHE A 244 -22.21 -2.96 28.70
N ASN A 245 -22.71 -1.82 28.26
CA ASN A 245 -23.24 -0.77 29.13
C ASN A 245 -24.45 -1.27 29.95
N MET A 246 -25.43 -1.92 29.29
CA MET A 246 -26.58 -2.50 29.98
C MET A 246 -26.19 -3.52 31.05
N ARG A 247 -25.17 -4.35 30.76
CA ARG A 247 -24.66 -5.34 31.73
C ARG A 247 -23.98 -4.67 32.91
N ASN A 248 -23.15 -3.65 32.67
CA ASN A 248 -22.51 -2.93 33.76
C ASN A 248 -23.53 -2.25 34.65
N ASP A 249 -24.56 -1.62 34.07
CA ASP A 249 -25.64 -1.00 34.82
C ASP A 249 -26.36 -2.03 35.72
N ASP A 250 -26.67 -3.23 35.19
CA ASP A 250 -27.31 -4.29 35.97
C ASP A 250 -26.40 -4.81 37.11
N VAL A 251 -25.08 -4.92 36.87
CA VAL A 251 -24.09 -5.24 37.92
C VAL A 251 -24.06 -4.14 38.99
N PHE A 252 -24.10 -2.87 38.59
CA PHE A 252 -24.16 -1.75 39.54
C PHE A 252 -25.44 -1.80 40.38
N TYR A 253 -26.59 -2.08 39.79
CA TYR A 253 -27.86 -2.22 40.52
C TYR A 253 -27.84 -3.41 41.49
N ASP A 254 -27.23 -4.54 41.10
CA ASP A 254 -27.06 -5.70 41.98
C ASP A 254 -26.13 -5.40 43.17
N LEU A 255 -25.05 -4.65 42.94
CA LEU A 255 -24.12 -4.20 43.99
C LEU A 255 -24.78 -3.21 44.97
N MET A 256 -25.61 -2.30 44.47
CA MET A 256 -26.29 -1.30 45.30
C MET A 256 -27.38 -1.92 46.19
N ARG A 257 -27.79 -3.18 45.94
CA ARG A 257 -28.76 -3.98 46.72
C ARG A 257 -29.88 -3.12 47.30
N MET A 258 -30.86 -2.77 46.48
CA MET A 258 -31.97 -1.94 46.92
C MET A 258 -32.76 -2.62 48.03
N TRP A 259 -33.18 -1.86 49.03
CA TRP A 259 -33.98 -2.34 50.16
C TRP A 259 -35.41 -1.80 50.08
N GLN A 260 -36.38 -2.69 50.23
CA GLN A 260 -37.75 -2.33 50.51
C GLN A 260 -37.91 -2.14 52.02
N VAL A 261 -38.26 -0.93 52.43
CA VAL A 261 -38.45 -0.58 53.85
C VAL A 261 -39.86 -0.04 54.04
N ASP A 262 -40.60 -0.62 54.98
CA ASP A 262 -41.87 -0.06 55.45
C ASP A 262 -41.58 1.06 56.48
N PRO A 263 -41.88 2.34 56.18
CA PRO A 263 -41.59 3.45 57.07
C PRO A 263 -42.38 3.39 58.38
N THR A 264 -43.50 2.64 58.43
CA THR A 264 -44.34 2.54 59.64
C THR A 264 -43.72 1.62 60.70
N ALA A 265 -42.84 0.71 60.28
CA ALA A 265 -42.18 -0.28 61.12
C ALA A 265 -40.92 0.25 61.82
N LEU A 266 -40.36 1.37 61.34
CA LEU A 266 -39.21 2.05 61.96
C LEU A 266 -39.63 2.84 63.20
N VAL A 267 -38.72 2.97 64.17
CA VAL A 267 -38.88 3.87 65.32
C VAL A 267 -38.88 5.33 64.83
N GLU A 268 -39.74 6.17 65.39
CA GLU A 268 -39.85 7.59 64.98
C GLU A 268 -38.51 8.32 65.17
N GLY A 269 -38.02 8.96 64.11
CA GLY A 269 -36.76 9.72 64.12
C GLY A 269 -35.54 8.95 63.60
N VAL A 270 -35.66 7.66 63.24
CA VAL A 270 -34.56 6.85 62.67
C VAL A 270 -34.72 6.71 61.16
N SER A 271 -33.67 7.03 60.40
CA SER A 271 -33.61 6.80 58.96
C SER A 271 -32.82 5.53 58.65
N PHE A 272 -33.31 4.71 57.71
CA PHE A 272 -32.60 3.50 57.30
C PHE A 272 -31.46 3.84 56.34
N ILE A 273 -30.23 3.59 56.78
CA ILE A 273 -29.02 3.67 55.96
C ILE A 273 -28.36 2.29 56.04
N PRO A 274 -28.26 1.54 54.93
CA PRO A 274 -27.67 0.21 54.95
C PRO A 274 -26.16 0.31 55.12
N GLU A 275 -25.67 0.13 56.34
CA GLU A 275 -24.25 0.00 56.65
C GLU A 275 -23.94 -1.42 57.17
N PRO A 276 -22.80 -2.04 56.77
CA PRO A 276 -22.39 -3.33 57.31
C PRO A 276 -22.24 -3.29 58.84
N GLY A 277 -23.05 -4.08 59.55
CA GLY A 277 -23.02 -4.16 61.02
C GLY A 277 -23.92 -3.16 61.76
N ALA A 278 -24.70 -2.35 61.05
CA ALA A 278 -25.68 -1.47 61.69
C ALA A 278 -26.81 -2.26 62.38
N ILE A 279 -27.11 -1.90 63.63
CA ILE A 279 -28.26 -2.41 64.38
C ILE A 279 -29.43 -1.49 64.08
N ILE A 280 -30.49 -2.04 63.46
CA ILE A 280 -31.69 -1.28 63.12
C ILE A 280 -32.77 -1.58 64.15
N GLU A 281 -33.23 -0.55 64.85
CA GLU A 281 -34.29 -0.65 65.84
C GLU A 281 -35.67 -0.64 65.15
N MET A 282 -36.43 -1.71 65.34
CA MET A 282 -37.78 -1.88 64.80
C MET A 282 -38.83 -1.81 65.92
N LYS A 283 -40.05 -1.37 65.60
CA LYS A 283 -41.16 -1.36 66.58
C LYS A 283 -41.50 -2.79 67.05
N PRO A 284 -41.95 -2.97 68.31
CA PRO A 284 -42.18 -4.30 68.91
C PRO A 284 -43.28 -5.15 68.24
N ASN A 285 -44.13 -4.57 67.38
CA ASN A 285 -45.16 -5.27 66.59
C ASN A 285 -44.92 -5.17 65.07
N ALA A 286 -43.70 -4.83 64.64
CA ALA A 286 -43.39 -4.73 63.22
C ALA A 286 -43.48 -6.11 62.53
N PRO A 287 -44.04 -6.20 61.31
CA PRO A 287 -44.04 -7.46 60.58
C PRO A 287 -42.61 -7.90 60.26
N ALA A 288 -42.35 -9.21 60.34
CA ALA A 288 -41.00 -9.78 60.14
C ALA A 288 -40.38 -9.47 58.77
N ASN A 289 -41.18 -9.01 57.79
CA ASN A 289 -40.76 -8.64 56.44
C ASN A 289 -40.69 -7.11 56.21
N ALA A 290 -40.73 -6.29 57.26
CA ALA A 290 -40.76 -4.84 57.12
C ALA A 290 -39.50 -4.22 56.50
N ILE A 291 -38.37 -4.95 56.54
CA ILE A 291 -37.15 -4.63 55.80
C ILE A 291 -36.80 -5.86 54.99
N LYS A 292 -36.86 -5.76 53.67
CA LYS A 292 -36.53 -6.86 52.75
C LYS A 292 -35.63 -6.33 51.64
N GLN A 293 -34.57 -7.06 51.32
CA GLN A 293 -33.83 -6.78 50.09
C GLN A 293 -34.76 -6.99 48.89
N LEU A 294 -34.81 -6.02 47.99
CA LEU A 294 -35.49 -6.20 46.71
C LEU A 294 -34.71 -7.29 45.95
N ASP A 295 -35.42 -8.32 45.51
CA ASP A 295 -34.82 -9.44 44.78
C ASP A 295 -34.51 -8.98 43.35
N SER A 296 -33.33 -8.37 43.17
CA SER A 296 -32.76 -8.14 41.84
C SER A 296 -32.33 -9.49 41.28
N LYS A 297 -32.83 -9.84 40.10
CA LYS A 297 -32.32 -11.01 39.40
C LYS A 297 -30.88 -10.70 38.98
N PRO A 298 -29.91 -11.61 39.24
CA PRO A 298 -28.56 -11.40 38.77
C PRO A 298 -28.53 -11.40 37.24
N VAL A 299 -27.54 -10.71 36.67
CA VAL A 299 -27.27 -10.69 35.23
C VAL A 299 -27.35 -12.11 34.67
N ALA A 300 -28.23 -12.33 33.68
CA ALA A 300 -28.40 -13.65 33.09
C ALA A 300 -27.09 -14.14 32.43
N ALA A 301 -26.71 -15.39 32.69
CA ALA A 301 -25.51 -15.99 32.08
C ALA A 301 -25.54 -15.99 30.54
N SER A 302 -26.73 -15.92 29.92
CA SER A 302 -26.89 -15.76 28.47
C SER A 302 -26.28 -14.46 27.94
N ALA A 303 -26.31 -13.37 28.71
CA ALA A 303 -25.72 -12.10 28.31
C ALA A 303 -24.18 -12.14 28.22
N TYR A 304 -23.54 -13.08 28.93
CA TYR A 304 -22.10 -13.33 28.80
C TYR A 304 -21.76 -14.20 27.59
N ARG A 305 -22.66 -15.12 27.20
CA ARG A 305 -22.48 -15.97 26.01
C ARG A 305 -22.67 -15.18 24.72
N GLU A 306 -23.61 -14.24 24.72
CA GLU A 306 -23.87 -13.39 23.56
C GLU A 306 -22.64 -12.57 23.14
N TYR A 307 -21.78 -12.17 24.09
CA TYR A 307 -20.50 -11.53 23.77
C TYR A 307 -19.60 -12.41 22.88
N THR A 308 -19.48 -13.70 23.21
CA THR A 308 -18.70 -14.64 22.40
C THR A 308 -19.33 -14.90 21.02
N GLU A 309 -20.65 -14.79 20.92
CA GLU A 309 -21.36 -14.89 19.64
C GLU A 309 -21.09 -13.65 18.77
N TRP A 310 -21.12 -12.44 19.35
CA TRP A 310 -20.74 -11.21 18.65
C TRP A 310 -19.32 -11.26 18.13
N GLU A 311 -18.36 -11.71 18.95
CA GLU A 311 -16.97 -11.87 18.53
C GLU A 311 -16.85 -12.84 17.35
N SER A 312 -17.55 -13.98 17.39
CA SER A 312 -17.59 -14.93 16.27
C SER A 312 -18.18 -14.32 15.00
N VAL A 313 -19.25 -13.52 15.12
CA VAL A 313 -19.86 -12.82 13.97
C VAL A 313 -18.95 -11.73 13.42
N ILE A 314 -18.25 -10.98 14.28
CA ILE A 314 -17.26 -9.96 13.88
C ILE A 314 -16.10 -10.62 13.13
N GLN A 315 -15.53 -11.71 13.66
CA GLN A 315 -14.47 -12.48 12.99
C GLN A 315 -14.92 -13.06 11.64
N GLY A 316 -16.17 -13.56 11.56
CA GLY A 316 -16.75 -14.05 10.32
C GLY A 316 -16.97 -12.95 9.27
N THR A 317 -17.37 -11.76 9.71
CA THR A 317 -17.66 -10.61 8.85
C THR A 317 -16.37 -9.96 8.35
N SER A 318 -15.44 -9.64 9.25
CA SER A 318 -14.11 -9.10 8.90
C SER A 318 -13.28 -10.13 8.11
N GLY A 319 -13.49 -11.42 8.37
CA GLY A 319 -12.64 -12.49 7.82
C GLY A 319 -11.24 -12.48 8.41
N VAL A 320 -11.02 -11.72 9.48
CA VAL A 320 -9.82 -11.78 10.32
C VAL A 320 -10.17 -12.67 11.50
N THR A 321 -9.74 -13.93 11.43
CA THR A 321 -9.88 -14.88 12.54
C THR A 321 -8.68 -14.74 13.48
N ASP A 322 -8.83 -15.18 14.74
CA ASP A 322 -7.73 -15.18 15.71
C ASP A 322 -6.50 -15.95 15.25
N TYR A 323 -6.72 -16.93 14.37
CA TYR A 323 -5.62 -17.63 13.73
C TYR A 323 -4.79 -16.71 12.81
N ALA A 324 -5.44 -15.79 12.08
CA ALA A 324 -4.75 -14.84 11.22
C ALA A 324 -3.91 -13.83 12.01
N THR A 325 -4.26 -13.56 13.27
CA THR A 325 -3.49 -12.70 14.18
C THR A 325 -2.39 -13.46 14.95
N GLY A 326 -2.29 -14.79 14.76
CA GLY A 326 -1.29 -15.65 15.37
C GLY A 326 -1.67 -16.19 16.76
N ALA A 327 -2.91 -15.97 17.21
CA ALA A 327 -3.41 -16.53 18.46
C ALA A 327 -3.92 -17.97 18.23
N SER A 328 -3.40 -18.92 19.01
CA SER A 328 -3.92 -20.28 19.06
C SER A 328 -5.04 -20.36 20.11
N GLU A 329 -6.29 -20.50 19.69
CA GLU A 329 -7.38 -20.76 20.64
C GLU A 329 -7.20 -22.13 21.34
N PRO A 330 -7.23 -22.18 22.67
CA PRO A 330 -7.20 -23.44 23.42
C PRO A 330 -8.58 -24.12 23.36
N GLY A 331 -8.82 -24.92 22.32
CA GLY A 331 -10.07 -25.67 22.19
C GLY A 331 -10.41 -26.13 20.76
N MET A 332 -9.81 -25.54 19.73
CA MET A 332 -9.91 -26.08 18.38
C MET A 332 -9.12 -27.38 18.28
N ASN A 333 -9.80 -28.48 17.95
CA ASN A 333 -9.12 -29.71 17.57
C ASN A 333 -8.22 -29.41 16.35
N PRO A 334 -6.90 -29.69 16.41
CA PRO A 334 -5.97 -29.50 15.30
C PRO A 334 -6.21 -30.57 14.23
N THR A 335 -7.37 -30.53 13.59
CA THR A 335 -7.53 -31.17 12.29
C THR A 335 -6.76 -30.30 11.32
N LEU A 336 -5.52 -30.72 11.02
CA LEU A 336 -4.54 -30.03 10.18
C LEU A 336 -5.20 -29.39 8.93
N GLY A 337 -6.13 -30.12 8.29
CA GLY A 337 -6.84 -29.64 7.09
C GLY A 337 -7.97 -28.62 7.32
N GLY A 338 -8.50 -28.46 8.53
CA GLY A 338 -9.49 -27.42 8.85
C GLY A 338 -8.84 -26.06 9.09
N VAL A 339 -7.73 -26.06 9.83
CA VAL A 339 -6.91 -24.88 10.11
C VAL A 339 -6.25 -24.36 8.83
N GLU A 340 -5.69 -25.25 8.00
CA GLU A 340 -5.11 -24.88 6.70
C GLU A 340 -6.14 -24.25 5.75
N LYS A 341 -7.39 -24.74 5.76
CA LYS A 341 -8.47 -24.16 4.94
C LYS A 341 -8.86 -22.77 5.40
N LEU A 342 -8.93 -22.53 6.71
CA LEU A 342 -9.21 -21.20 7.27
C LEU A 342 -8.07 -20.22 6.99
N GLN A 343 -6.81 -20.65 7.15
CA GLN A 343 -5.63 -19.86 6.74
C GLN A 343 -5.64 -19.54 5.26
N ALA A 344 -5.97 -20.52 4.40
CA ALA A 344 -6.02 -20.32 2.96
C ALA A 344 -7.13 -19.31 2.58
N ALA A 345 -8.30 -19.38 3.23
CA ALA A 345 -9.38 -18.43 3.00
C ALA A 345 -9.03 -17.01 3.44
N ALA A 346 -8.40 -16.84 4.62
CA ALA A 346 -7.92 -15.55 5.11
C ALA A 346 -6.84 -14.97 4.18
N ASN A 347 -5.84 -15.78 3.79
CA ASN A 347 -4.79 -15.37 2.87
C ASN A 347 -5.32 -14.96 1.50
N ASN A 348 -6.33 -15.66 0.96
CA ASN A 348 -6.95 -15.29 -0.31
C ASN A 348 -7.61 -13.90 -0.25
N ARG A 349 -8.20 -13.52 0.90
CA ARG A 349 -8.76 -12.17 1.09
C ARG A 349 -7.66 -11.12 1.13
N PHE A 350 -6.59 -11.34 1.89
CA PHE A 350 -5.44 -10.43 1.90
C PHE A 350 -4.82 -10.27 0.52
N GLN A 351 -4.68 -11.36 -0.24
CA GLN A 351 -4.20 -11.32 -1.62
C GLN A 351 -5.12 -10.52 -2.54
N LEU A 352 -6.44 -10.68 -2.44
CA LEU A 352 -7.37 -9.90 -3.24
C LEU A 352 -7.24 -8.40 -2.93
N LYS A 353 -7.11 -8.03 -1.65
CA LYS A 353 -6.89 -6.63 -1.23
C LYS A 353 -5.57 -6.08 -1.76
N LEU A 354 -4.49 -6.84 -1.63
CA LEU A 354 -3.19 -6.47 -2.22
C LEU A 354 -3.30 -6.28 -3.73
N ASN A 355 -3.98 -7.19 -4.45
CA ASN A 355 -4.21 -7.05 -5.89
C ASN A 355 -5.02 -5.79 -6.23
N LEU A 356 -6.04 -5.43 -5.44
CA LEU A 356 -6.81 -4.20 -5.64
C LEU A 356 -5.94 -2.97 -5.41
N PHE A 357 -5.17 -2.93 -4.34
CA PHE A 357 -4.22 -1.86 -4.05
C PHE A 357 -3.15 -1.69 -5.15
N GLU A 358 -2.56 -2.80 -5.62
CA GLU A 358 -1.57 -2.78 -6.69
C GLU A 358 -2.17 -2.27 -8.03
N ASN A 359 -3.37 -2.73 -8.38
CA ASN A 359 -4.02 -2.40 -9.65
C ASN A 359 -4.67 -1.01 -9.66
N LEU A 360 -5.27 -0.57 -8.56
CA LEU A 360 -5.96 0.72 -8.47
C LEU A 360 -5.06 1.83 -7.94
N GLY A 361 -4.28 1.56 -6.89
CA GLY A 361 -3.41 2.53 -6.25
C GLY A 361 -2.07 2.69 -6.97
N LEU A 362 -1.21 1.67 -6.90
CA LEU A 362 0.18 1.78 -7.39
C LEU A 362 0.26 2.02 -8.90
N THR A 363 -0.61 1.39 -9.68
CA THR A 363 -0.68 1.60 -11.14
C THR A 363 -1.06 3.05 -11.47
N ALA A 364 -2.00 3.64 -10.72
CA ALA A 364 -2.40 5.03 -10.92
C ALA A 364 -1.30 6.01 -10.46
N ILE A 365 -0.63 5.74 -9.34
CA ILE A 365 0.54 6.51 -8.89
C ILE A 365 1.63 6.48 -9.98
N GLY A 366 2.05 5.30 -10.43
CA GLY A 366 3.09 5.16 -11.46
C GLY A 366 2.74 5.89 -12.75
N THR A 367 1.45 5.84 -13.14
CA THR A 367 0.93 6.57 -14.30
C THR A 367 1.08 8.08 -14.14
N GLN A 368 0.74 8.64 -12.98
CA GLN A 368 0.89 10.07 -12.73
C GLN A 368 2.37 10.46 -12.64
N TYR A 369 3.23 9.64 -12.02
CA TYR A 369 4.68 9.88 -11.94
C TYR A 369 5.32 10.05 -13.33
N ILE A 370 5.06 9.13 -14.27
CA ILE A 370 5.62 9.27 -15.62
C ILE A 370 4.99 10.44 -16.37
N GLN A 371 3.69 10.71 -16.21
CA GLN A 371 3.06 11.88 -16.85
C GLN A 371 3.71 13.19 -16.39
N ARG A 372 4.08 13.30 -15.11
CA ARG A 372 4.80 14.46 -14.58
C ARG A 372 6.23 14.52 -15.09
N ASN A 373 6.93 13.37 -15.18
CA ASN A 373 8.26 13.32 -15.79
C ASN A 373 8.23 13.73 -17.28
N ILE A 374 7.23 13.33 -18.06
CA ILE A 374 7.14 13.75 -19.47
C ILE A 374 7.05 15.28 -19.60
N ARG A 375 6.39 15.94 -18.65
CA ARG A 375 6.15 17.39 -18.72
C ARG A 375 7.28 18.24 -18.15
N TYR A 376 7.77 17.89 -16.96
CA TYR A 376 8.64 18.77 -16.16
C TYR A 376 10.09 18.29 -16.07
N TYR A 377 10.41 17.10 -16.57
CA TYR A 377 11.77 16.61 -16.53
C TYR A 377 12.63 17.34 -17.57
N ASP A 378 13.49 18.22 -17.08
CA ASP A 378 14.27 19.14 -17.91
C ASP A 378 15.79 18.91 -17.82
N SER A 379 16.28 18.26 -16.76
CA SER A 379 17.71 18.05 -16.53
C SER A 379 18.13 16.59 -16.76
N GLU A 380 19.35 16.38 -17.28
CA GLU A 380 19.91 15.03 -17.41
C GLU A 380 20.30 14.49 -16.03
N THR A 381 19.73 13.35 -15.62
CA THR A 381 20.07 12.72 -14.34
C THR A 381 20.72 11.34 -14.56
N PRO A 382 21.85 11.05 -13.90
CA PRO A 382 22.41 9.70 -13.89
C PRO A 382 21.63 8.79 -12.94
N VAL A 383 21.01 7.75 -13.49
CA VAL A 383 20.30 6.71 -12.73
C VAL A 383 21.17 5.45 -12.62
N LYS A 384 21.23 4.87 -11.42
CA LYS A 384 21.90 3.57 -11.20
C LYS A 384 20.96 2.45 -11.63
N THR A 385 21.37 1.65 -12.61
CA THR A 385 20.68 0.42 -13.01
C THR A 385 21.53 -0.80 -12.69
N ARG A 386 20.93 -2.00 -12.77
CA ARG A 386 21.62 -3.27 -12.55
C ARG A 386 22.81 -3.50 -13.51
N GLN A 387 22.84 -2.78 -14.63
CA GLN A 387 23.88 -2.84 -15.67
C GLN A 387 24.90 -1.68 -15.59
N GLY A 388 24.78 -0.75 -14.63
CA GLY A 388 25.70 0.38 -14.45
C GLY A 388 24.99 1.73 -14.29
N LYS A 389 25.71 2.83 -14.51
CA LYS A 389 25.11 4.18 -14.53
C LYS A 389 24.56 4.47 -15.92
N MET A 390 23.27 4.76 -16.02
CA MET A 390 22.61 5.20 -17.25
C MET A 390 22.23 6.67 -17.12
N ILE A 391 22.62 7.50 -18.09
CA ILE A 391 22.18 8.89 -18.14
C ILE A 391 20.87 8.93 -18.91
N ILE A 392 19.80 9.39 -18.25
CA ILE A 392 18.50 9.54 -18.89
C ILE A 392 18.40 10.97 -19.42
N LYS A 393 18.23 11.09 -20.74
CA LYS A 393 18.03 12.39 -21.39
C LYS A 393 16.56 12.80 -21.35
N PRO A 394 16.22 14.08 -21.10
CA PRO A 394 14.86 14.59 -21.14
C PRO A 394 14.11 14.27 -22.44
N GLU A 395 14.79 14.37 -23.58
CA GLU A 395 14.20 14.03 -24.88
C GLU A 395 13.74 12.57 -24.95
N SER A 396 14.49 11.64 -24.34
CA SER A 396 14.14 10.21 -24.35
C SER A 396 12.84 9.95 -23.60
N ILE A 397 12.59 10.69 -22.51
CA ILE A 397 11.33 10.59 -21.75
C ILE A 397 10.19 11.26 -22.52
N ARG A 398 10.41 12.45 -23.08
CA ARG A 398 9.39 13.18 -23.87
C ARG A 398 8.95 12.43 -25.14
N ARG A 399 9.81 11.57 -25.68
CA ARG A 399 9.49 10.66 -26.80
C ARG A 399 8.57 9.50 -26.43
N LEU A 400 8.33 9.25 -25.13
CA LEU A 400 7.35 8.25 -24.69
C LEU A 400 5.93 8.75 -25.01
N GLN A 401 5.45 8.44 -26.21
CA GLN A 401 4.09 8.72 -26.64
C GLN A 401 3.24 7.45 -26.56
N GLY A 402 2.02 7.59 -26.03
CA GLY A 402 1.03 6.51 -25.97
C GLY A 402 0.49 6.22 -24.57
N PRO A 403 -0.54 5.37 -24.46
CA PRO A 403 -1.09 4.96 -23.17
C PRO A 403 -0.10 4.04 -22.45
N ILE A 404 0.72 4.62 -21.57
CA ILE A 404 1.63 3.85 -20.71
C ILE A 404 0.78 3.06 -19.71
N ARG A 405 0.85 1.73 -19.79
CA ARG A 405 0.20 0.83 -18.86
C ARG A 405 1.25 0.25 -17.93
N PHE A 406 1.15 0.57 -16.65
CA PHE A 406 1.94 -0.10 -15.64
C PHE A 406 1.27 -1.41 -15.30
N ARG A 407 2.09 -2.44 -15.14
CA ARG A 407 1.70 -3.68 -14.50
C ARG A 407 2.63 -3.82 -13.30
N VAL A 408 2.06 -3.83 -12.12
CA VAL A 408 2.82 -4.19 -10.93
C VAL A 408 3.15 -5.67 -11.06
N THR A 409 4.44 -5.98 -11.24
CA THR A 409 4.94 -7.35 -11.12
C THR A 409 4.91 -7.69 -9.63
N ALA A 410 3.96 -8.54 -9.26
CA ALA A 410 3.57 -8.84 -7.88
C ALA A 410 4.76 -9.31 -7.04
N GLY A 411 5.38 -8.39 -6.30
CA GLY A 411 6.38 -8.70 -5.29
C GLY A 411 5.76 -9.21 -3.98
N SER A 412 4.48 -8.89 -3.73
CA SER A 412 3.78 -9.22 -2.48
C SER A 412 3.30 -10.69 -2.40
N THR A 413 3.03 -11.33 -3.54
CA THR A 413 2.72 -12.77 -3.62
C THR A 413 3.93 -13.63 -3.95
N GLU A 414 5.08 -13.01 -4.21
CA GLU A 414 6.30 -13.69 -4.68
C GLU A 414 6.84 -14.69 -3.66
N ALA A 415 6.68 -14.45 -2.36
CA ALA A 415 7.11 -15.39 -1.32
C ALA A 415 6.29 -16.69 -1.31
N GLN A 416 4.98 -16.62 -1.55
CA GLN A 416 4.12 -17.81 -1.66
C GLN A 416 4.21 -18.46 -3.04
N ASN A 417 4.40 -17.66 -4.08
CA ASN A 417 4.67 -18.16 -5.42
C ASN A 417 6.04 -18.83 -5.48
N TYR A 418 7.03 -18.40 -4.69
CA TYR A 418 8.33 -19.06 -4.60
C TYR A 418 8.18 -20.52 -4.17
N ASP A 419 7.46 -20.80 -3.08
CA ASP A 419 7.27 -22.18 -2.62
C ASP A 419 6.47 -23.01 -3.62
N LYS A 420 5.48 -22.40 -4.28
CA LYS A 420 4.66 -23.07 -5.31
C LYS A 420 5.41 -23.28 -6.62
N ASP A 421 6.21 -22.33 -7.06
CA ASP A 421 7.01 -22.40 -8.27
C ASP A 421 8.17 -23.36 -8.07
N TRP A 422 8.81 -23.33 -6.90
CA TRP A 422 9.76 -24.36 -6.47
C TRP A 422 9.12 -25.75 -6.46
N ALA A 423 7.95 -25.90 -5.82
CA ALA A 423 7.25 -27.20 -5.80
C ALA A 423 6.83 -27.66 -7.20
N ARG A 424 6.39 -26.74 -8.07
CA ARG A 424 6.06 -27.01 -9.47
C ARG A 424 7.28 -27.47 -10.25
N TRP A 425 8.38 -26.72 -10.19
CA TRP A 425 9.61 -27.06 -10.90
C TRP A 425 10.26 -28.33 -10.35
N LYS A 426 10.17 -28.57 -9.05
CA LYS A 426 10.56 -29.83 -8.41
C LYS A 426 9.72 -30.99 -8.92
N ALA A 427 8.39 -30.86 -8.97
CA ALA A 427 7.52 -31.90 -9.50
C ALA A 427 7.81 -32.19 -10.98
N VAL A 428 8.07 -31.15 -11.79
CA VAL A 428 8.48 -31.31 -13.19
C VAL A 428 9.84 -32.00 -13.29
N ALA A 429 10.80 -31.65 -12.43
CA ALA A 429 12.12 -32.28 -12.39
C ALA A 429 12.05 -33.76 -11.96
N ASP A 430 11.27 -34.07 -10.93
CA ASP A 430 11.05 -35.42 -10.44
C ASP A 430 10.36 -36.28 -11.52
N MET A 431 9.37 -35.72 -12.24
CA MET A 431 8.71 -36.39 -13.37
C MET A 431 9.63 -36.56 -14.60
N ALA A 432 10.55 -35.62 -14.83
CA ALA A 432 11.52 -35.69 -15.91
C ALA A 432 12.71 -36.63 -15.60
N GLY A 433 12.97 -36.88 -14.32
CA GLY A 433 13.99 -37.83 -13.84
C GLY A 433 13.51 -39.28 -13.79
N ASP A 434 12.20 -39.52 -13.84
CA ASP A 434 11.62 -40.87 -13.87
C ASP A 434 11.67 -41.48 -15.28
N PRO A 435 12.49 -42.53 -15.52
CA PRO A 435 12.60 -43.17 -16.84
C PRO A 435 11.31 -43.87 -17.29
N SER A 436 10.37 -44.10 -16.38
CA SER A 436 9.10 -44.77 -16.65
C SER A 436 7.99 -43.82 -17.10
N ASN A 437 8.21 -42.50 -17.03
CA ASN A 437 7.21 -41.51 -17.42
C ASN A 437 7.20 -41.28 -18.95
N PRO A 438 6.14 -41.73 -19.67
CA PRO A 438 6.10 -41.69 -21.13
C PRO A 438 6.07 -40.26 -21.71
N ILE A 439 5.71 -39.26 -20.91
CA ILE A 439 5.62 -37.86 -21.34
C ILE A 439 7.02 -37.23 -21.41
N PHE A 440 7.94 -37.64 -20.53
CA PHE A 440 9.28 -37.05 -20.40
C PHE A 440 10.43 -37.96 -20.82
N ALA A 441 10.16 -39.24 -21.16
CA ALA A 441 11.16 -40.24 -21.56
C ALA A 441 12.02 -39.86 -22.78
N ASN A 442 11.59 -38.88 -23.60
CA ASN A 442 12.31 -38.41 -24.80
C ASN A 442 12.44 -36.87 -24.85
N LEU A 443 12.69 -36.23 -23.71
CA LEU A 443 12.95 -34.79 -23.69
C LEU A 443 14.21 -34.45 -24.50
N ARG A 444 14.16 -33.35 -25.25
CA ARG A 444 15.35 -32.80 -25.92
C ARG A 444 16.31 -32.24 -24.86
N PRO A 445 17.63 -32.22 -25.11
CA PRO A 445 18.59 -31.59 -24.21
C PRO A 445 18.23 -30.13 -23.85
N GLU A 446 17.69 -29.37 -24.81
CA GLU A 446 17.19 -28.00 -24.61
C GLU A 446 16.06 -27.90 -23.58
N SER A 447 15.26 -28.95 -23.43
CA SER A 447 14.17 -29.00 -22.46
C SER A 447 14.68 -29.25 -21.03
N TYR A 448 15.78 -30.00 -20.88
CA TYR A 448 16.45 -30.13 -19.58
C TYR A 448 17.11 -28.82 -19.16
N ASP A 449 17.69 -28.07 -20.09
CA ASP A 449 18.23 -26.73 -19.83
C ASP A 449 17.13 -25.76 -19.39
N ALA A 450 15.94 -25.84 -19.99
CA ALA A 450 14.78 -25.03 -19.59
C ALA A 450 14.25 -25.39 -18.19
N ILE A 451 14.24 -26.69 -17.83
CA ILE A 451 13.85 -27.15 -16.48
C ILE A 451 14.90 -26.67 -15.46
N ALA A 452 16.19 -26.84 -15.74
CA ALA A 452 17.28 -26.40 -14.87
C ALA A 452 17.26 -24.88 -14.67
N LYS A 453 17.03 -24.13 -15.74
CA LYS A 453 16.83 -22.67 -15.67
C LYS A 453 15.61 -22.32 -14.83
N GLY A 454 14.48 -22.98 -15.04
CA GLY A 454 13.26 -22.77 -14.24
C GLY A 454 13.47 -23.00 -12.73
N ILE A 455 14.26 -24.02 -12.37
CA ILE A 455 14.65 -24.30 -10.98
C ILE A 455 15.58 -23.22 -10.41
N LEU A 456 16.59 -22.81 -11.17
CA LEU A 456 17.56 -21.78 -10.73
C LEU A 456 16.92 -20.39 -10.63
N ASP A 457 16.03 -20.06 -11.56
CA ASP A 457 15.20 -18.85 -11.52
C ASP A 457 14.26 -18.90 -10.30
N ALA A 458 13.65 -20.06 -10.02
CA ALA A 458 12.86 -20.25 -8.81
C ALA A 458 13.70 -20.04 -7.55
N LEU A 459 14.96 -20.51 -7.50
CA LEU A 459 15.90 -20.32 -6.39
C LEU A 459 16.54 -18.92 -6.32
N ARG A 460 16.19 -17.99 -7.22
CA ARG A 460 16.73 -16.63 -7.31
C ARG A 460 18.25 -16.57 -7.44
N VAL A 461 18.85 -17.57 -8.08
CA VAL A 461 20.28 -17.54 -8.34
C VAL A 461 20.55 -16.47 -9.42
N PRO A 462 21.36 -15.43 -9.13
CA PRO A 462 21.67 -14.43 -10.13
C PRO A 462 22.40 -15.08 -11.31
N ASN A 463 22.05 -14.67 -12.53
CA ASN A 463 22.61 -15.20 -13.78
C ASN A 463 22.39 -16.71 -13.98
N ALA A 464 21.19 -17.21 -13.69
CA ALA A 464 20.80 -18.61 -13.96
C ALA A 464 21.13 -19.07 -15.38
N GLU A 465 21.04 -18.18 -16.38
CA GLU A 465 21.40 -18.45 -17.77
C GLU A 465 22.88 -18.78 -18.00
N GLU A 466 23.78 -18.26 -17.17
CA GLU A 466 25.23 -18.49 -17.26
C GLU A 466 25.64 -19.80 -16.55
N LEU A 467 24.84 -20.24 -15.58
CA LEU A 467 25.11 -21.44 -14.77
C LEU A 467 24.63 -22.73 -15.43
N VAL A 468 23.59 -22.65 -16.28
CA VAL A 468 23.15 -23.79 -17.08
C VAL A 468 24.13 -23.98 -18.23
N VAL A 469 25.01 -24.98 -18.09
CA VAL A 469 25.94 -25.39 -19.15
C VAL A 469 25.10 -25.96 -20.30
N ARG A 470 24.88 -25.15 -21.34
CA ARG A 470 24.19 -25.62 -22.55
C ARG A 470 24.86 -26.87 -23.04
N ALA A 471 24.10 -27.94 -23.22
CA ALA A 471 24.56 -29.12 -23.92
C ALA A 471 24.92 -28.67 -25.35
N GLN A 472 26.20 -28.38 -25.59
CA GLN A 472 26.67 -28.15 -26.94
C GLN A 472 26.38 -29.43 -27.70
N THR A 473 25.45 -29.38 -28.66
CA THR A 473 25.39 -30.40 -29.71
C THR A 473 26.78 -30.42 -30.31
N GLN A 474 27.60 -31.41 -29.96
CA GLN A 474 28.90 -31.56 -30.58
C GLN A 474 28.64 -31.60 -32.08
N PRO A 475 29.18 -30.64 -32.86
CA PRO A 475 29.07 -30.72 -34.31
C PRO A 475 29.69 -32.06 -34.69
N GLY A 476 28.90 -32.95 -35.27
CA GLY A 476 29.29 -34.34 -35.53
C GLY A 476 30.67 -34.36 -36.16
N SER A 477 31.66 -34.92 -35.45
CA SER A 477 33.02 -34.99 -35.97
C SER A 477 32.98 -35.82 -37.25
N VAL A 478 33.16 -35.17 -38.38
CA VAL A 478 33.31 -35.86 -39.67
C VAL A 478 34.66 -36.58 -39.60
N ASP A 479 34.66 -37.88 -39.89
CA ASP A 479 35.91 -38.64 -39.89
C ASP A 479 36.84 -38.05 -40.97
N PRO A 480 38.05 -37.56 -40.62
CA PRO A 480 38.91 -36.85 -41.57
C PRO A 480 39.39 -37.73 -42.73
N THR A 481 39.21 -39.04 -42.62
CA THR A 481 39.63 -40.02 -43.62
C THR A 481 38.54 -40.39 -44.62
N THR A 482 37.26 -40.37 -44.22
CA THR A 482 36.14 -40.84 -45.05
C THR A 482 35.12 -39.77 -45.40
N GLY A 483 35.15 -38.60 -44.73
CA GLY A 483 34.25 -37.47 -45.04
C GLY A 483 32.78 -37.70 -44.66
N GLN A 484 32.46 -38.82 -44.01
CA GLN A 484 31.12 -39.12 -43.52
C GLN A 484 30.96 -38.62 -42.07
N PRO A 485 29.79 -38.08 -41.68
CA PRO A 485 29.52 -37.76 -40.29
C PRO A 485 29.59 -39.04 -39.46
N ARG A 486 30.45 -39.09 -38.42
CA ARG A 486 30.51 -40.24 -37.53
C ARG A 486 29.15 -40.39 -36.85
N THR A 487 28.39 -41.41 -37.21
CA THR A 487 27.28 -41.89 -36.38
C THR A 487 27.88 -42.35 -35.06
N PRO A 488 27.49 -41.76 -33.91
CA PRO A 488 28.02 -42.19 -32.63
C PRO A 488 27.45 -43.57 -32.31
N VAL A 489 28.22 -44.61 -32.60
CA VAL A 489 27.95 -45.96 -32.08
C VAL A 489 29.02 -46.23 -31.04
N ALA A 490 28.74 -45.85 -29.80
CA ALA A 490 29.59 -46.20 -28.67
C ALA A 490 29.36 -47.67 -28.30
N ASN A 491 29.97 -48.59 -29.04
CA ASN A 491 30.07 -50.00 -28.62
C ASN A 491 31.34 -50.17 -27.78
N LEU A 492 31.28 -49.60 -26.58
CA LEU A 492 32.26 -49.85 -25.53
C LEU A 492 31.73 -50.98 -24.64
N ASN A 493 32.63 -51.83 -24.19
CA ASN A 493 32.36 -52.69 -23.04
C ASN A 493 32.06 -51.80 -21.81
N PRO A 494 31.41 -52.33 -20.75
CA PRO A 494 31.15 -51.59 -19.51
C PRO A 494 32.41 -51.02 -18.83
N ASP A 495 33.58 -51.54 -19.18
CA ASP A 495 34.89 -51.07 -18.72
C ASP A 495 35.53 -49.99 -19.61
N GLY A 496 34.86 -49.57 -20.68
CA GLY A 496 35.32 -48.53 -21.60
C GLY A 496 36.29 -49.00 -22.69
N SER A 497 36.51 -50.30 -22.87
CA SER A 497 37.30 -50.84 -23.98
C SER A 497 36.46 -51.04 -25.27
N ILE A 498 37.09 -50.88 -26.44
CA ILE A 498 36.42 -51.07 -27.75
C ILE A 498 36.14 -52.56 -27.97
N MET A 499 34.88 -52.96 -28.18
CA MET A 499 34.54 -54.37 -28.44
C MET A 499 35.21 -54.90 -29.72
N ALA A 500 35.80 -56.09 -29.63
CA ALA A 500 36.33 -56.79 -30.80
C ALA A 500 35.19 -57.31 -31.68
N GLN A 501 35.41 -57.37 -32.99
CA GLN A 501 34.38 -57.70 -33.99
C GLN A 501 33.74 -59.09 -33.78
N GLU A 502 34.48 -60.05 -33.21
CA GLU A 502 33.96 -61.37 -32.83
C GLU A 502 32.95 -61.32 -31.67
N GLN A 503 33.07 -60.34 -30.75
CA GLN A 503 32.11 -60.15 -29.65
C GLN A 503 30.79 -59.52 -30.13
N LEU A 504 30.87 -58.69 -31.18
CA LEU A 504 29.71 -58.11 -31.85
C LEU A 504 28.90 -59.16 -32.62
N GLU A 505 29.57 -60.14 -33.24
CA GLU A 505 28.90 -61.26 -33.91
C GLU A 505 28.27 -62.25 -32.92
N ALA A 506 28.86 -62.43 -31.73
CA ALA A 506 28.27 -63.23 -30.65
C ALA A 506 27.00 -62.59 -30.04
N LEU A 507 26.96 -61.25 -29.93
CA LEU A 507 25.77 -60.51 -29.48
C LEU A 507 24.64 -60.52 -30.52
N ALA A 508 24.98 -60.53 -31.82
CA ALA A 508 24.01 -60.62 -32.90
C ALA A 508 23.44 -62.04 -33.09
N GLY A 509 24.16 -63.09 -32.68
CA GLY A 509 23.75 -64.50 -32.80
C GLY A 509 22.87 -65.04 -31.65
N GLY A 510 22.62 -64.26 -30.60
CA GLY A 510 21.96 -64.70 -29.37
C GLY A 510 20.42 -64.64 -29.35
N ALA A 511 19.74 -64.51 -30.49
CA ALA A 511 18.28 -64.49 -30.57
C ALA A 511 17.73 -65.90 -30.88
N GLY A 512 17.55 -66.72 -29.84
CA GLY A 512 16.91 -68.03 -29.98
C GLY A 512 16.67 -68.74 -28.64
N GLY A 513 15.51 -68.51 -28.03
CA GLY A 513 15.09 -69.27 -26.85
C GLY A 513 13.78 -68.78 -26.25
N GLN A 514 12.66 -69.33 -26.72
CA GLN A 514 11.34 -69.20 -26.10
C GLN A 514 11.32 -69.77 -24.68
N GLN A 515 10.54 -69.17 -23.77
CA GLN A 515 9.49 -69.89 -23.03
C GLN A 515 8.58 -68.94 -22.23
N ASN A 516 7.27 -69.09 -22.51
CA ASN A 516 6.08 -68.98 -21.64
C ASN A 516 6.12 -68.09 -20.39
N VAL A 517 5.16 -67.17 -20.26
CA VAL A 517 4.12 -67.22 -19.21
C VAL A 517 2.86 -66.51 -19.70
N GLU A 518 1.72 -67.15 -19.44
CA GLU A 518 0.36 -66.81 -19.82
C GLU A 518 -0.23 -65.57 -19.11
N GLN A 519 -1.29 -65.09 -19.76
CA GLN A 519 -2.23 -64.05 -19.37
C GLN A 519 -2.82 -64.23 -17.96
N ASN A 520 -2.98 -63.12 -17.24
CA ASN A 520 -4.09 -63.00 -16.29
C ASN A 520 -4.59 -61.55 -16.23
N THR A 521 -5.63 -61.28 -17.01
CA THR A 521 -6.43 -60.04 -16.96
C THR A 521 -7.62 -60.23 -16.03
N GLN A 522 -7.73 -59.41 -14.98
CA GLN A 522 -9.02 -59.11 -14.34
C GLN A 522 -9.35 -57.63 -14.53
N PRO A 523 -10.57 -57.29 -15.01
CA PRO A 523 -11.00 -55.90 -15.13
C PRO A 523 -11.64 -55.40 -13.83
N LEU A 524 -11.22 -54.22 -13.38
CA LEU A 524 -11.90 -53.47 -12.32
C LEU A 524 -13.16 -52.79 -12.91
N SER A 525 -14.29 -53.07 -12.27
CA SER A 525 -15.62 -52.59 -12.57
C SER A 525 -15.78 -51.09 -12.32
N ALA A 526 -16.43 -50.40 -13.26
CA ALA A 526 -16.89 -49.03 -13.13
C ALA A 526 -18.25 -49.00 -12.42
N ASP A 527 -18.34 -48.30 -11.29
CA ASP A 527 -19.61 -47.88 -10.69
C ASP A 527 -19.57 -46.36 -10.49
N ASN A 528 -20.35 -45.66 -11.31
CA ASN A 528 -20.74 -44.26 -11.14
C ASN A 528 -22.04 -44.19 -10.33
N PRO A 529 -22.16 -43.35 -9.29
CA PRO A 529 -23.46 -42.96 -8.78
C PRO A 529 -23.96 -41.67 -9.46
N THR A 530 -25.17 -41.78 -10.04
CA THR A 530 -26.01 -40.69 -10.55
C THR A 530 -26.35 -39.64 -9.49
N PRO A 531 -26.48 -38.34 -9.86
CA PRO A 531 -26.96 -37.29 -8.96
C PRO A 531 -28.50 -37.24 -8.93
N GLN A 532 -29.06 -37.23 -7.72
CA GLN A 532 -30.47 -36.98 -7.47
C GLN A 532 -30.77 -35.48 -7.53
N THR A 533 -31.77 -35.13 -8.33
CA THR A 533 -32.47 -33.85 -8.34
C THR A 533 -33.43 -33.74 -7.14
N PHE A 534 -33.37 -32.62 -6.41
CA PHE A 534 -34.46 -32.18 -5.53
C PHE A 534 -35.10 -30.93 -6.11
N GLY A 535 -36.44 -30.91 -6.08
CA GLY A 535 -37.28 -29.75 -6.38
C GLY A 535 -37.63 -28.94 -5.13
#